data_AF-A0A1E4EL89-F1
#
_entry.id   AF-A0A1E4EL89-F1
#
_cell.length_a   1.000
_cell.length_b   1.000
_cell.length_c   1.000
_cell.angle_alpha   90.00
_cell.angle_beta   90.00
_cell.angle_gamma   90.00
#
_symmetry.space_group_name_H-M   'P 1'
#
loop_
_entity.id
_entity.type
_entity.pdbx_description
1 polymer ?
#
loop_
_entity_poly.entity_id
_entity_poly.type
_entity_poly.pdbx_seq_one_letter_code
_entity_poly.pdbx_strand_id
1 'polypeptide(L)'
;MATTLLSKETCTAHGPELRQLLLAQIGHRTGNLPFQPTLETDLREVRRRKVITIVEALFAEEEWAGVLRSLDRSVALLDASNIEPLLLEVASDQTACQVANLYLRSRGFHTSGGESTGCSDHERCYLTSEYFWHNNPFADFLVYDCARTICDQALLSIASERRELFARACEAYSRVLELATRKAARLQLVEEMNSDGMFGPVAELVGEAVRARNGWKVLLRASVR
;
A
#
# COMPACT_ATOMS: atom_id res chain seq x y z
N MET A 1 1.49 -32.05 1.65
CA MET A 1 2.79 -31.33 1.63
C MET A 1 2.56 -30.01 0.92
N ALA A 2 2.60 -28.89 1.65
CA ALA A 2 2.36 -27.58 1.07
C ALA A 2 3.63 -27.13 0.32
N THR A 3 3.58 -27.14 -1.02
CA THR A 3 4.66 -26.61 -1.85
C THR A 3 4.66 -25.09 -1.73
N THR A 4 5.63 -24.55 -1.00
CA THR A 4 5.90 -23.11 -0.91
C THR A 4 6.11 -22.54 -2.32
N LEU A 5 5.27 -21.58 -2.73
CA LEU A 5 5.23 -21.05 -4.09
C LEU A 5 6.29 -19.97 -4.38
N LEU A 6 6.83 -20.03 -5.61
CA LEU A 6 7.47 -18.97 -6.41
C LEU A 6 8.40 -18.04 -5.62
N SER A 7 9.58 -18.54 -5.24
CA SER A 7 10.70 -17.67 -4.91
C SER A 7 11.44 -17.31 -6.21
N LYS A 8 11.99 -16.09 -6.30
CA LYS A 8 12.89 -15.71 -7.40
C LYS A 8 14.05 -16.71 -7.55
N GLU A 9 14.43 -17.35 -6.45
CA GLU A 9 15.48 -18.37 -6.36
C GLU A 9 15.07 -19.75 -6.91
N THR A 10 13.77 -20.03 -7.06
CA THR A 10 13.28 -21.31 -7.61
C THR A 10 12.96 -21.25 -9.11
N CYS A 11 12.95 -20.06 -9.72
CA CYS A 11 12.73 -19.90 -11.16
C CYS A 11 14.04 -19.52 -11.88
N THR A 12 14.51 -20.37 -12.80
CA THR A 12 15.64 -20.07 -13.70
C THR A 12 15.26 -19.17 -14.89
N ALA A 13 13.96 -18.96 -15.10
CA ALA A 13 13.40 -18.13 -16.17
C ALA A 13 13.39 -16.64 -15.82
N HIS A 14 13.50 -15.78 -16.82
CA HIS A 14 13.56 -14.32 -16.67
C HIS A 14 12.68 -13.63 -17.71
N GLY A 15 12.22 -12.42 -17.40
CA GLY A 15 11.46 -11.59 -18.32
C GLY A 15 10.19 -12.29 -18.84
N PRO A 16 9.93 -12.31 -20.17
CA PRO A 16 8.69 -12.86 -20.74
C PRO A 16 8.43 -14.33 -20.40
N GLU A 17 9.47 -15.17 -20.34
CA GLU A 17 9.33 -16.59 -20.03
C GLU A 17 8.85 -16.79 -18.58
N LEU A 18 9.40 -16.02 -17.64
CA LEU A 18 8.94 -16.03 -16.26
C LEU A 18 7.45 -15.63 -16.19
N ARG A 19 7.04 -14.60 -16.93
CA ARG A 19 5.63 -14.18 -16.95
C ARG A 19 4.69 -15.29 -17.43
N GLN A 20 5.04 -15.96 -18.51
CA GLN A 20 4.23 -17.07 -19.01
C GLN A 20 4.14 -18.23 -18.00
N LEU A 21 5.24 -18.55 -17.31
CA LEU A 21 5.24 -19.56 -16.26
C LEU A 21 4.35 -19.17 -15.07
N LEU A 22 4.42 -17.91 -14.63
CA LEU A 22 3.56 -17.38 -13.57
C LEU A 22 2.08 -17.47 -13.96
N LEU A 23 1.72 -17.06 -15.17
CA LEU A 23 0.36 -17.13 -15.69
C LEU A 23 -0.16 -18.57 -15.79
N ALA A 24 0.66 -19.48 -16.31
CA ALA A 24 0.32 -20.89 -16.38
C ALA A 24 0.05 -21.47 -14.98
N GLN A 25 0.87 -21.10 -14.00
CA GLN A 25 0.70 -21.56 -12.62
C GLN A 25 -0.54 -20.98 -11.96
N ILE A 26 -0.84 -19.71 -12.21
CA ILE A 26 -2.09 -19.08 -11.74
C ILE A 26 -3.29 -19.80 -12.35
N GLY A 27 -3.33 -19.92 -13.68
CA GLY A 27 -4.42 -20.59 -14.39
C GLY A 27 -4.64 -22.03 -13.93
N HIS A 28 -3.57 -22.81 -13.75
CA HIS A 28 -3.65 -24.19 -13.27
C HIS A 28 -4.27 -24.28 -11.86
N ARG A 29 -3.97 -23.34 -10.97
CA ARG A 29 -4.44 -23.36 -9.58
C ARG A 29 -5.81 -22.73 -9.39
N THR A 30 -6.10 -21.66 -10.12
CA THR A 30 -7.34 -20.89 -9.92
C THR A 30 -8.42 -21.19 -10.94
N GLY A 31 -8.13 -21.92 -12.02
CA GLY A 31 -9.05 -22.13 -13.14
C GLY A 31 -10.37 -22.83 -12.79
N ASN A 32 -10.40 -23.60 -11.69
CA ASN A 32 -11.60 -24.27 -11.21
C ASN A 32 -12.27 -23.54 -10.03
N LEU A 33 -11.70 -22.43 -9.57
CA LEU A 33 -12.29 -21.66 -8.47
C LEU A 33 -13.40 -20.76 -9.00
N PRO A 34 -14.51 -20.59 -8.24
CA PRO A 34 -15.54 -19.65 -8.64
C PRO A 34 -14.94 -18.25 -8.75
N PHE A 35 -15.33 -17.52 -9.78
CA PHE A 35 -15.01 -16.11 -9.89
C PHE A 35 -15.50 -15.41 -8.61
N GLN A 36 -14.59 -14.79 -7.86
CA GLN A 36 -15.03 -13.90 -6.79
C GLN A 36 -15.22 -12.53 -7.43
N PRO A 37 -16.41 -11.93 -7.31
CA PRO A 37 -16.58 -10.55 -7.72
C PRO A 37 -15.57 -9.69 -6.96
N THR A 38 -14.83 -8.88 -7.73
CA THR A 38 -14.10 -7.72 -7.19
C THR A 38 -15.10 -6.93 -6.35
N LEU A 39 -14.70 -6.49 -5.14
CA LEU A 39 -15.56 -5.64 -4.31
C LEU A 39 -16.18 -4.57 -5.21
N GLU A 40 -17.51 -4.39 -5.19
CA GLU A 40 -18.21 -3.30 -5.90
C GLU A 40 -17.81 -1.89 -5.39
N THR A 41 -16.84 -1.84 -4.48
CA THR A 41 -16.29 -0.60 -3.95
C THR A 41 -15.39 0.02 -5.00
N ASP A 42 -15.75 1.22 -5.44
CA ASP A 42 -14.89 2.04 -6.26
C ASP A 42 -13.61 2.39 -5.48
N LEU A 43 -12.53 1.63 -5.75
CA LEU A 43 -11.22 1.84 -5.13
C LEU A 43 -10.74 3.28 -5.34
N ARG A 44 -11.13 3.90 -6.45
CA ARG A 44 -10.81 5.30 -6.73
C ARG A 44 -11.40 6.22 -5.68
N GLU A 45 -12.67 6.02 -5.36
CA GLU A 45 -13.37 6.82 -4.36
C GLU A 45 -12.83 6.54 -2.95
N VAL A 46 -12.55 5.27 -2.60
CA VAL A 46 -11.93 4.93 -1.31
C VAL A 46 -10.58 5.61 -1.16
N ARG A 47 -9.70 5.51 -2.17
CA ARG A 47 -8.40 6.17 -2.18
C ARG A 47 -8.56 7.67 -2.01
N ARG A 48 -9.39 8.30 -2.84
CA ARG A 48 -9.63 9.75 -2.78
C ARG A 48 -10.04 10.18 -1.39
N ARG A 49 -11.02 9.50 -0.78
CA ARG A 49 -11.49 9.78 0.58
C ARG A 49 -10.37 9.64 1.63
N LYS A 50 -9.49 8.65 1.49
CA LYS A 50 -8.40 8.41 2.44
C LYS A 50 -7.26 9.43 2.31
N VAL A 51 -6.95 9.88 1.09
CA VAL A 51 -5.78 10.74 0.84
C VAL A 51 -6.11 12.22 0.77
N ILE A 52 -7.38 12.61 0.61
CA ILE A 52 -7.75 14.02 0.42
C ILE A 52 -7.23 14.92 1.54
N THR A 53 -7.29 14.47 2.79
CA THR A 53 -6.81 15.27 3.93
C THR A 53 -5.31 15.49 3.92
N ILE A 54 -4.54 14.56 3.33
CA ILE A 54 -3.09 14.71 3.12
C ILE A 54 -2.87 15.77 2.04
N VAL A 55 -3.57 15.64 0.92
CA VAL A 55 -3.43 16.55 -0.24
C VAL A 55 -3.78 17.99 0.16
N GLU A 56 -4.94 18.21 0.77
CA GLU A 56 -5.40 19.53 1.21
C GLU A 56 -4.48 20.18 2.24
N ALA A 57 -3.79 19.38 3.05
CA ALA A 57 -2.92 19.90 4.10
C ALA A 57 -1.51 20.25 3.61
N LEU A 58 -1.04 19.61 2.54
CA LEU A 58 0.35 19.70 2.07
C LEU A 58 0.52 20.51 0.79
N PHE A 59 -0.52 20.65 -0.03
CA PHE A 59 -0.48 21.29 -1.35
C PHE A 59 -1.39 22.51 -1.43
N ALA A 60 -1.10 23.42 -2.35
CA ALA A 60 -1.99 24.51 -2.70
C ALA A 60 -3.22 23.98 -3.46
N GLU A 61 -4.34 24.70 -3.37
CA GLU A 61 -5.64 24.26 -3.91
C GLU A 61 -5.58 23.96 -5.43
N GLU A 62 -4.79 24.75 -6.15
CA GLU A 62 -4.59 24.64 -7.59
C GLU A 62 -3.86 23.34 -7.97
N GLU A 63 -3.10 22.75 -7.05
CA GLU A 63 -2.33 21.53 -7.26
C GLU A 63 -3.15 20.26 -6.95
N TRP A 64 -4.21 20.36 -6.15
CA TRP A 64 -4.95 19.19 -5.63
C TRP A 64 -5.43 18.26 -6.73
N ALA A 65 -6.00 18.81 -7.80
CA ALA A 65 -6.50 18.03 -8.92
C ALA A 65 -5.37 17.32 -9.67
N GLY A 66 -4.17 17.91 -9.75
CA GLY A 66 -2.98 17.28 -10.34
C GLY A 66 -2.48 16.12 -9.50
N VAL A 67 -2.32 16.32 -8.19
CA VAL A 67 -1.86 15.30 -7.25
C VAL A 67 -2.81 14.10 -7.22
N LEU A 68 -4.12 14.35 -7.06
CA LEU A 68 -5.14 13.28 -7.03
C LEU A 68 -5.19 12.47 -8.33
N ARG A 69 -5.06 13.13 -9.49
CA ARG A 69 -5.00 12.42 -10.79
C ARG A 69 -3.77 11.53 -10.91
N SER A 70 -2.65 11.93 -10.30
CA SER A 70 -1.44 11.11 -10.31
C SER A 70 -1.62 9.84 -9.46
N LEU A 71 -2.15 10.00 -8.24
CA LEU A 71 -2.49 8.89 -7.35
C LEU A 71 -3.55 7.96 -7.95
N ASP A 72 -4.40 8.47 -8.84
CA ASP A 72 -5.42 7.65 -9.47
C ASP A 72 -4.88 6.48 -10.30
N ARG A 73 -3.69 6.66 -10.88
CA ARG A 73 -3.03 5.69 -11.75
C ARG A 73 -2.07 4.78 -10.99
N SER A 74 -1.74 5.12 -9.75
CA SER A 74 -0.71 4.43 -8.97
C SER A 74 -1.23 3.20 -8.22
N VAL A 75 -2.52 2.85 -8.28
CA VAL A 75 -3.06 1.68 -7.54
C VAL A 75 -3.99 0.83 -8.41
N ALA A 76 -3.78 -0.49 -8.37
CA ALA A 76 -4.60 -1.51 -9.01
C ALA A 76 -5.08 -2.54 -7.98
N LEU A 77 -6.38 -2.86 -7.99
CA LEU A 77 -6.95 -3.98 -7.25
C LEU A 77 -6.87 -5.24 -8.12
N LEU A 78 -6.14 -6.25 -7.68
CA LEU A 78 -5.97 -7.51 -8.39
C LEU A 78 -7.23 -8.35 -8.33
N ASP A 79 -7.65 -8.83 -9.49
CA ASP A 79 -8.71 -9.82 -9.65
C ASP A 79 -8.46 -10.72 -10.87
N ALA A 80 -9.35 -11.68 -11.09
CA ALA A 80 -9.21 -12.64 -12.18
C ALA A 80 -9.30 -12.00 -13.58
N SER A 81 -9.90 -10.83 -13.72
CA SER A 81 -10.06 -10.12 -14.99
C SER A 81 -8.83 -9.31 -15.40
N ASN A 82 -7.99 -8.90 -14.43
CA ASN A 82 -6.86 -8.00 -14.69
C ASN A 82 -5.48 -8.57 -14.32
N ILE A 83 -5.41 -9.72 -13.61
CA ILE A 83 -4.12 -10.29 -13.20
C ILE A 83 -3.20 -10.59 -14.39
N GLU A 84 -3.75 -11.06 -15.51
CA GLU A 84 -2.96 -11.36 -16.71
C GLU A 84 -2.32 -10.14 -17.34
N PRO A 85 -3.07 -9.11 -17.78
CA PRO A 85 -2.47 -7.91 -18.35
C PRO A 85 -1.53 -7.20 -17.35
N LEU A 86 -1.87 -7.18 -16.06
CA LEU A 86 -1.02 -6.55 -15.05
C LEU A 86 0.33 -7.27 -14.91
N LEU A 87 0.36 -8.61 -14.85
CA LEU A 87 1.62 -9.37 -14.75
C LEU A 87 2.55 -9.14 -15.93
N LEU A 88 1.99 -8.93 -17.14
CA LEU A 88 2.76 -8.64 -18.34
C LEU A 88 3.32 -7.21 -18.34
N GLU A 89 2.67 -6.27 -17.67
CA GLU A 89 3.08 -4.85 -17.61
C GLU A 89 4.09 -4.53 -16.51
N VAL A 90 4.19 -5.32 -15.43
CA VAL A 90 5.00 -4.91 -14.27
C VAL A 90 6.48 -4.74 -14.64
N ALA A 91 7.12 -3.74 -14.01
CA ALA A 91 8.46 -3.30 -14.36
C ALA A 91 9.60 -4.29 -14.07
N SER A 92 9.43 -5.24 -13.14
CA SER A 92 10.53 -6.12 -12.70
C SER A 92 10.10 -7.56 -12.43
N ASP A 93 11.02 -8.52 -12.60
CA ASP A 93 10.76 -9.93 -12.30
C ASP A 93 10.40 -10.21 -10.84
N GLN A 94 10.97 -9.42 -9.93
CA GLN A 94 10.65 -9.50 -8.52
C GLN A 94 9.20 -9.08 -8.25
N THR A 95 8.76 -7.95 -8.81
CA THR A 95 7.37 -7.49 -8.72
C THR A 95 6.45 -8.51 -9.38
N ALA A 96 6.88 -9.12 -10.49
CA ALA A 96 6.33 -10.33 -11.10
C ALA A 96 5.87 -11.38 -10.09
N CYS A 97 6.85 -11.93 -9.40
CA CYS A 97 6.61 -12.97 -8.41
C CYS A 97 5.76 -12.46 -7.24
N GLN A 98 5.96 -11.22 -6.79
CA GLN A 98 5.19 -10.63 -5.69
C GLN A 98 3.71 -10.49 -6.05
N VAL A 99 3.37 -9.95 -7.22
CA VAL A 99 1.99 -9.80 -7.70
C VAL A 99 1.32 -11.16 -7.88
N ALA A 100 2.02 -12.14 -8.46
CA ALA A 100 1.49 -13.49 -8.61
C ALA A 100 1.23 -14.17 -7.27
N ASN A 101 2.17 -14.08 -6.32
CA ASN A 101 1.99 -14.61 -4.97
C ASN A 101 0.88 -13.89 -4.21
N LEU A 102 0.80 -12.57 -4.33
CA LEU A 102 -0.25 -11.75 -3.72
C LEU A 102 -1.64 -12.18 -4.22
N TYR A 103 -1.81 -12.33 -5.55
CA TYR A 103 -3.06 -12.84 -6.12
C TYR A 103 -3.38 -14.25 -5.63
N LEU A 104 -2.45 -15.20 -5.72
CA LEU A 104 -2.67 -16.58 -5.25
C LEU A 104 -3.05 -16.63 -3.76
N ARG A 105 -2.46 -15.79 -2.91
CA ARG A 105 -2.80 -15.72 -1.49
C ARG A 105 -4.23 -15.28 -1.25
N SER A 106 -4.67 -14.24 -1.96
CA SER A 106 -6.08 -13.80 -1.92
C SER A 106 -7.08 -14.85 -2.39
N ARG A 107 -6.60 -15.87 -3.10
CA ARG A 107 -7.38 -17.05 -3.51
C ARG A 107 -7.26 -18.23 -2.54
N GLY A 108 -6.65 -18.02 -1.38
CA GLY A 108 -6.49 -19.00 -0.29
C GLY A 108 -5.27 -19.92 -0.42
N PHE A 109 -4.33 -19.63 -1.33
CA PHE A 109 -3.12 -20.46 -1.47
C PHE A 109 -1.98 -19.96 -0.59
N HIS A 110 -1.23 -20.89 0.00
CA HIS A 110 0.01 -20.56 0.72
C HIS A 110 1.13 -20.19 -0.26
N THR A 111 1.77 -19.04 -0.03
CA THR A 111 2.85 -18.51 -0.88
C THR A 111 4.09 -18.19 -0.09
N SER A 112 5.27 -18.15 -0.73
CA SER A 112 6.43 -17.49 -0.12
C SER A 112 6.19 -15.98 -0.02
N GLY A 113 6.69 -15.36 1.05
CA GLY A 113 6.52 -13.92 1.33
C GLY A 113 5.69 -13.63 2.58
N GLY A 114 5.74 -12.38 3.05
CA GLY A 114 5.00 -11.95 4.24
C GLY A 114 3.49 -11.82 4.01
N GLU A 115 2.76 -11.57 5.10
CA GLU A 115 1.29 -11.41 5.14
C GLU A 115 0.80 -10.05 4.65
N SER A 116 1.54 -9.42 3.71
CA SER A 116 1.15 -8.12 3.17
C SER A 116 -0.06 -8.26 2.24
N THR A 117 -1.04 -7.37 2.40
CA THR A 117 -2.22 -7.25 1.54
C THR A 117 -1.95 -6.47 0.24
N GLY A 118 -0.72 -5.99 0.08
CA GLY A 118 -0.28 -5.33 -1.13
C GLY A 118 1.21 -5.48 -1.41
N CYS A 119 1.60 -5.14 -2.62
CA CYS A 119 2.98 -4.93 -3.03
C CYS A 119 3.04 -3.80 -4.04
N SER A 120 4.22 -3.27 -4.31
CA SER A 120 4.33 -2.08 -5.15
C SER A 120 5.70 -2.04 -5.83
N ASP A 121 5.74 -1.57 -7.08
CA ASP A 121 6.97 -1.11 -7.73
C ASP A 121 7.09 0.42 -7.65
N HIS A 122 7.87 1.03 -8.56
CA HIS A 122 8.04 2.48 -8.63
C HIS A 122 6.88 3.21 -9.31
N GLU A 123 6.00 2.50 -10.02
CA GLU A 123 4.92 3.07 -10.82
C GLU A 123 3.53 2.74 -10.25
N ARG A 124 3.38 1.56 -9.65
CA ARG A 124 2.09 1.01 -9.28
C ARG A 124 2.15 0.19 -7.99
N CYS A 125 1.10 0.34 -7.21
CA CYS A 125 0.71 -0.46 -6.07
C CYS A 125 -0.38 -1.43 -6.47
N TYR A 126 -0.22 -2.67 -6.04
CA TYR A 126 -1.09 -3.78 -6.31
C TYR A 126 -1.70 -4.22 -4.97
N LEU A 127 -3.02 -4.23 -4.90
CA LEU A 127 -3.79 -4.64 -3.73
C LEU A 127 -4.62 -5.87 -4.06
N THR A 128 -5.02 -6.63 -3.05
CA THR A 128 -6.09 -7.63 -3.18
C THR A 128 -7.30 -7.20 -2.36
N SER A 129 -8.42 -7.89 -2.55
CA SER A 129 -9.61 -7.68 -1.71
C SER A 129 -9.35 -7.92 -0.22
N GLU A 130 -8.29 -8.64 0.15
CA GLU A 130 -7.85 -8.81 1.55
C GLU A 130 -7.49 -7.49 2.22
N TYR A 131 -7.13 -6.45 1.45
CA TYR A 131 -6.91 -5.10 1.96
C TYR A 131 -8.09 -4.61 2.82
N PHE A 132 -9.32 -4.91 2.42
CA PHE A 132 -10.53 -4.48 3.14
C PHE A 132 -10.81 -5.30 4.41
N TRP A 133 -10.10 -6.40 4.61
CA TRP A 133 -10.30 -7.35 5.71
C TRP A 133 -9.08 -7.47 6.63
N HIS A 134 -8.05 -6.65 6.42
CA HIS A 134 -6.80 -6.73 7.18
C HIS A 134 -6.97 -6.22 8.62
N ASN A 135 -6.31 -6.89 9.57
CA ASN A 135 -6.53 -6.71 11.01
C ASN A 135 -5.54 -5.76 11.71
N ASN A 136 -4.49 -5.27 11.03
CA ASN A 136 -3.59 -4.31 11.67
C ASN A 136 -4.28 -2.94 11.79
N PRO A 137 -4.56 -2.45 13.03
CA PRO A 137 -5.33 -1.23 13.21
C PRO A 137 -4.62 0.02 12.70
N PHE A 138 -3.28 0.00 12.61
CA PHE A 138 -2.45 1.15 12.25
C PHE A 138 -1.81 1.05 10.87
N ALA A 139 -2.00 -0.06 10.15
CA ALA A 139 -1.54 -0.20 8.77
C ALA A 139 -2.66 0.14 7.79
N ASP A 140 -2.29 0.85 6.73
CA ASP A 140 -3.11 1.22 5.59
C ASP A 140 -2.21 1.31 4.36
N PHE A 141 -1.96 0.17 3.73
CA PHE A 141 -1.03 0.07 2.61
C PHE A 141 -1.36 1.04 1.47
N LEU A 142 -2.65 1.35 1.27
CA LEU A 142 -3.10 2.32 0.27
C LEU A 142 -2.61 3.74 0.59
N VAL A 143 -2.71 4.16 1.86
CA VAL A 143 -2.23 5.48 2.30
C VAL A 143 -0.71 5.53 2.28
N TYR A 144 -0.04 4.47 2.76
CA TYR A 144 1.41 4.33 2.71
C TYR A 144 1.91 4.51 1.27
N ASP A 145 1.34 3.78 0.31
CA ASP A 145 1.79 3.85 -1.08
C ASP A 145 1.46 5.19 -1.74
N CYS A 146 0.31 5.80 -1.43
CA CYS A 146 -0.01 7.14 -1.93
C CYS A 146 0.99 8.18 -1.40
N ALA A 147 1.35 8.12 -0.11
CA ALA A 147 2.35 9.01 0.47
C ALA A 147 3.73 8.78 -0.16
N ARG A 148 4.09 7.53 -0.44
CA ARG A 148 5.32 7.17 -1.15
C ARG A 148 5.32 7.68 -2.59
N THR A 149 4.21 7.54 -3.31
CA THR A 149 4.03 8.09 -4.68
C THR A 149 4.19 9.61 -4.70
N ILE A 150 3.64 10.31 -3.70
CA ILE A 150 3.84 11.76 -3.52
C ILE A 150 5.32 12.11 -3.38
N CYS A 151 6.08 11.35 -2.59
CA CYS A 151 7.52 11.54 -2.43
C CYS A 151 8.30 11.25 -3.72
N ASP A 152 7.99 10.15 -4.40
CA ASP A 152 8.77 9.65 -5.53
C ASP A 152 8.61 10.50 -6.79
N GLN A 153 7.44 11.09 -6.96
CA GLN A 153 7.19 12.07 -8.03
C GLN A 153 7.75 13.46 -7.72
N ALA A 154 8.55 13.59 -6.65
CA ALA A 154 9.16 14.84 -6.19
C ALA A 154 8.13 15.98 -6.01
N LEU A 155 6.88 15.63 -5.69
CA LEU A 155 5.84 16.62 -5.40
C LEU A 155 6.12 17.33 -4.08
N LEU A 156 6.91 16.71 -3.20
CA LEU A 156 7.42 17.28 -1.96
C LEU A 156 8.94 17.11 -1.90
N SER A 157 9.65 18.12 -1.38
CA SER A 157 11.10 18.09 -1.19
C SER A 157 11.49 17.27 0.05
N ILE A 158 11.30 15.96 -0.01
CA ILE A 158 11.61 15.00 1.06
C ILE A 158 12.93 14.27 0.74
N ALA A 159 13.85 14.24 1.71
CA ALA A 159 15.12 13.53 1.59
C ALA A 159 14.88 12.03 1.33
N SER A 160 15.66 11.39 0.45
CA SER A 160 15.38 10.03 -0.03
C SER A 160 15.34 9.02 1.12
N GLU A 161 16.25 9.16 2.08
CA GLU A 161 16.34 8.38 3.32
C GLU A 161 15.18 8.61 4.30
N ARG A 162 14.40 9.68 4.13
CA ARG A 162 13.24 10.02 4.97
C ARG A 162 11.90 9.66 4.34
N ARG A 163 11.85 9.29 3.06
CA ARG A 163 10.60 8.97 2.35
C ARG A 163 9.83 7.83 3.00
N GLU A 164 10.54 6.78 3.43
CA GLU A 164 9.94 5.63 4.13
C GLU A 164 9.32 6.05 5.46
N LEU A 165 10.06 6.84 6.26
CA LEU A 165 9.56 7.36 7.53
C LEU A 165 8.32 8.24 7.33
N PHE A 166 8.34 9.12 6.32
CA PHE A 166 7.19 9.95 5.97
C PHE A 166 5.97 9.11 5.60
N ALA A 167 6.13 8.14 4.70
CA ALA A 167 5.04 7.30 4.23
C ALA A 167 4.41 6.49 5.37
N ARG A 168 5.23 5.87 6.22
CA ARG A 168 4.75 5.14 7.42
C ARG A 168 4.06 6.05 8.43
N ALA A 169 4.56 7.26 8.62
CA ALA A 169 3.92 8.22 9.52
C ALA A 169 2.59 8.73 8.98
N CYS A 170 2.48 8.96 7.66
CA CYS A 170 1.22 9.30 7.02
C CYS A 170 0.18 8.18 7.15
N GLU A 171 0.59 6.93 6.90
CA GLU A 171 -0.21 5.73 7.09
C GLU A 171 -0.77 5.64 8.53
N ALA A 172 0.13 5.62 9.51
CA ALA A 172 -0.22 5.48 10.92
C ALA A 172 -1.08 6.66 11.42
N TYR A 173 -0.73 7.90 11.05
CA TYR A 173 -1.52 9.07 11.44
C TYR A 173 -2.92 9.05 10.81
N SER A 174 -3.05 8.68 9.52
CA SER A 174 -4.35 8.53 8.86
C SER A 174 -5.24 7.55 9.62
N ARG A 175 -4.69 6.39 10.02
CA ARG A 175 -5.41 5.39 10.80
C ARG A 175 -5.85 5.90 12.16
N VAL A 176 -4.99 6.64 12.87
CA VAL A 176 -5.35 7.30 14.14
C VAL A 176 -6.50 8.30 13.96
N LEU A 177 -6.51 9.06 12.86
CA LEU A 177 -7.60 10.00 12.56
C LEU A 177 -8.91 9.29 12.23
N GLU A 178 -8.85 8.14 11.57
CA GLU A 178 -10.02 7.32 11.20
C GLU A 178 -10.62 6.62 12.43
N LEU A 179 -9.79 6.06 13.31
CA LEU A 179 -10.21 5.30 14.49
C LEU A 179 -10.74 6.18 15.62
N ALA A 180 -10.33 7.45 15.70
CA ALA A 180 -10.74 8.34 16.78
C ALA A 180 -10.96 9.78 16.32
N THR A 181 -12.04 10.39 16.83
CA THR A 181 -12.36 11.81 16.55
C THR A 181 -11.78 12.77 17.58
N ARG A 182 -11.71 12.37 18.85
CA ARG A 182 -11.25 13.22 19.96
C ARG A 182 -9.73 13.11 20.16
N LYS A 183 -9.08 14.24 20.44
CA LYS A 183 -7.63 14.31 20.68
C LYS A 183 -7.14 13.34 21.77
N ALA A 184 -7.88 13.21 22.88
CA ALA A 184 -7.51 12.30 23.97
C ALA A 184 -7.50 10.84 23.51
N ALA A 185 -8.53 10.39 22.79
CA ALA A 185 -8.60 9.03 22.25
C ALA A 185 -7.52 8.77 21.19
N ARG A 186 -7.17 9.77 20.37
CA ARG A 186 -6.04 9.66 19.43
C ARG A 186 -4.70 9.46 20.13
N LEU A 187 -4.49 10.13 21.26
CA LEU A 187 -3.26 9.96 22.04
C LEU A 187 -3.19 8.57 22.69
N GLN A 188 -4.32 8.01 23.12
CA GLN A 188 -4.38 6.62 23.61
C GLN A 188 -4.00 5.62 22.50
N LEU A 189 -4.52 5.80 21.29
CA LEU A 189 -4.11 4.97 20.14
C LEU A 189 -2.61 5.08 19.82
N VAL A 190 -2.01 6.26 20.01
CA VAL A 190 -0.56 6.43 19.85
C VAL A 190 0.23 5.71 20.94
N GLU A 191 -0.27 5.69 22.19
CA GLU A 191 0.34 4.93 23.29
C GLU A 191 0.26 3.42 23.04
N GLU A 192 -0.87 2.92 22.53
CA GLU A 192 -1.04 1.52 22.08
C GLU A 192 -0.03 1.18 20.98
N MET A 193 0.03 2.01 19.93
CA MET A 193 0.98 1.86 18.81
C MET A 193 2.44 1.80 19.28
N ASN A 194 2.81 2.60 20.28
CA ASN A 194 4.16 2.62 20.83
C ASN A 194 4.46 1.39 21.68
N SER A 195 3.45 0.84 22.36
CA SER A 195 3.59 -0.33 23.23
C SER A 195 3.91 -1.62 22.45
N ASP A 196 3.44 -1.72 21.20
CA ASP A 196 3.73 -2.85 20.32
C ASP A 196 5.19 -2.89 19.82
N GLY A 197 5.98 -1.82 20.04
CA GLY A 197 7.40 -1.72 19.66
C GLY A 197 7.69 -1.73 18.15
N MET A 198 6.73 -2.11 17.31
CA MET A 198 6.86 -2.18 15.85
C MET A 198 6.94 -0.81 15.17
N PHE A 199 6.42 0.24 15.82
CA PHE A 199 6.28 1.57 15.23
C PHE A 199 7.33 2.58 15.69
N GLY A 200 8.12 2.31 16.74
CA GLY A 200 9.27 3.13 17.20
C GLY A 200 9.20 4.64 16.85
N PRO A 201 10.11 5.17 16.00
CA PRO A 201 10.13 6.59 15.61
C PRO A 201 8.84 7.12 14.95
N VAL A 202 8.03 6.24 14.34
CA VAL A 202 6.75 6.61 13.73
C VAL A 202 5.75 6.98 14.82
N ALA A 203 5.65 6.21 15.91
CA ALA A 203 4.69 6.47 16.98
C ALA A 203 4.95 7.83 17.66
N GLU A 204 6.22 8.17 17.91
CA GLU A 204 6.61 9.47 18.45
C GLU A 204 6.15 10.62 17.56
N LEU A 205 6.44 10.53 16.26
CA LEU A 205 6.09 11.54 15.27
C LEU A 205 4.57 11.68 15.09
N VAL A 206 3.83 10.57 15.09
CA VAL A 206 2.36 10.57 15.06
C VAL A 206 1.81 11.25 16.32
N GLY A 207 2.42 11.02 17.49
CA GLY A 207 2.05 11.71 18.73
C GLY A 207 2.22 13.23 18.64
N GLU A 208 3.31 13.71 18.04
CA GLU A 208 3.48 15.15 17.76
C GLU A 208 2.40 15.67 16.80
N ALA A 209 2.12 14.93 15.73
CA ALA A 209 1.10 15.27 14.74
C ALA A 209 -0.31 15.36 15.34
N VAL A 210 -0.67 14.44 16.26
CA VAL A 210 -1.95 14.46 16.99
C VAL A 210 -2.05 15.68 17.92
N ARG A 211 -0.94 16.13 18.49
CA ARG A 211 -0.93 17.31 19.38
C ARG A 211 -1.08 18.62 18.61
N ALA A 212 -0.60 18.66 17.37
CA ALA A 212 -0.61 19.84 16.52
C ALA A 212 -2.00 20.13 15.90
N ARG A 213 -2.17 21.38 15.46
CA ARG A 213 -3.37 21.81 14.70
C ARG A 213 -3.40 21.22 13.29
N ASN A 214 -2.23 21.03 12.67
CA ASN A 214 -2.08 20.40 11.37
C ASN A 214 -0.95 19.36 11.47
N GLY A 215 -1.33 18.12 11.74
CA GLY A 215 -0.39 17.02 11.92
C GLY A 215 0.37 16.68 10.64
N TRP A 216 -0.27 16.75 9.46
CA TRP A 216 0.38 16.47 8.18
C TRP A 216 1.62 17.35 7.95
N LYS A 217 1.53 18.66 8.28
CA LYS A 217 2.68 19.58 8.20
C LYS A 217 3.77 19.27 9.22
N VAL A 218 3.45 18.66 10.35
CA VAL A 218 4.45 18.18 11.32
C VAL A 218 5.21 17.00 10.71
N LEU A 219 4.48 16.02 10.15
CA LEU A 219 5.07 14.87 9.47
C LEU A 219 6.01 15.31 8.35
N LEU A 220 5.56 16.23 7.47
CA LEU A 220 6.39 16.74 6.39
C LEU A 220 7.67 17.41 6.90
N ARG A 221 7.57 18.30 7.90
CA ARG A 221 8.76 18.99 8.45
C ARG A 221 9.78 18.05 9.07
N ALA A 222 9.34 16.95 9.66
CA ALA A 222 10.24 15.93 10.20
C ALA A 222 11.01 15.16 9.11
N SER A 223 10.50 15.18 7.88
CA SER A 223 11.03 14.40 6.74
C SER A 223 11.83 15.22 5.72
N VAL A 224 11.86 16.56 5.85
CA VAL A 224 12.61 17.47 4.94
C VAL A 224 14.07 17.65 5.37
N ARG A 225 14.46 17.16 6.55
CA ARG A 225 15.82 17.31 7.11
C ARG A 225 16.80 16.24 6.65
#